data_AF-A0A4Y7N3N3-F1
#
_entry.id   AF-A0A4Y7N3N3-F1
#
_cell.length_a   1.000
_cell.length_b   1.000
_cell.length_c   1.000
_cell.angle_alpha   90.00
_cell.angle_beta   90.00
_cell.angle_gamma   90.00
#
_symmetry.space_group_name_H-M   'P 1'
#
loop_
_entity.id
_entity.type
_entity.pdbx_description
1 polymer ?
#
loop_
_entity_poly.entity_id
_entity_poly.type
_entity_poly.pdbx_seq_one_letter_code
_entity_poly.pdbx_strand_id
1 'polypeptide(L)'
;MLLLGLLLVLGCATLVMLLFIYLTSETYAKVIRFKDEQFYLDPKTAEKQRFPSIEDESTIWLSVIVPAYNEEKRLPVMLEECLDYLEKKLKSNPSCTFEVLIVDDGSNDRTTEVGLSYSKKYGCDKVRVLTLSTNRGKGGAVRLGMLSARGEQLLFADADGATTFEDISKLQNNLKELVKDQPMDKTLGLVCGSRAHLEKEAIASRSFFRTVLMKGFHLLVWMFAARSVRDTQCGFKLLTRPTARLCFPNLHIERWAFDVELIYIAEYMKIPTGEVSVRWMEIEGKKIHAGWRWLWLNRKDFNIFLKYRPQPDNEPVEDILEDEKSEKKKKKKKKKNKDDEAEAEADAPQAPERSEEADEEEDDKKNKKDKSKKKVDPKKEKKGGPGKKALAAMQETLRKIKEEEERIRREEEEAERKAAEEERIREEQERKEQERRELRKQREKEKKERLKAEGKFLTPKQRAQQARSQASLEELMYP
;
A
#
# COMPACT_ATOMS: atom_id res chain seq x y z
N MET A 1 -16.25 -28.29 44.04
CA MET A 1 -14.84 -28.70 43.86
C MET A 1 -14.42 -28.72 42.39
N LEU A 2 -15.04 -29.52 41.51
CA LEU A 2 -14.69 -29.60 40.09
C LEU A 2 -14.82 -28.27 39.32
N LEU A 3 -15.92 -27.52 39.51
CA LEU A 3 -16.11 -26.20 38.89
C LEU A 3 -15.06 -25.18 39.35
N LEU A 4 -14.70 -25.21 40.64
CA LEU A 4 -13.69 -24.33 41.22
C LEU A 4 -12.29 -24.64 40.66
N GLY A 5 -11.96 -25.93 40.52
CA GLY A 5 -10.72 -26.38 39.89
C GLY A 5 -10.63 -25.98 38.42
N LEU A 6 -11.73 -26.09 37.66
CA LEU A 6 -11.79 -25.66 36.27
C LEU A 6 -11.56 -24.14 36.13
N LEU A 7 -12.23 -23.34 36.97
CA LEU A 7 -12.06 -21.88 36.98
C LEU A 7 -10.63 -21.47 37.35
N LEU A 8 -9.98 -22.18 38.27
CA LEU A 8 -8.60 -21.90 38.67
C LEU A 8 -7.61 -22.25 37.56
N VAL A 9 -7.80 -23.37 36.87
CA VAL A 9 -7.00 -23.74 35.68
C VAL A 9 -7.18 -22.72 34.55
N LEU A 10 -8.42 -22.29 34.28
CA LEU A 10 -8.72 -21.22 33.32
C LEU A 10 -8.04 -19.91 33.71
N GLY A 11 -8.09 -19.52 34.99
CA GLY A 11 -7.45 -18.31 35.50
C GLY A 11 -5.92 -18.35 35.42
N CYS A 12 -5.30 -19.49 35.73
CA CYS A 12 -3.86 -19.67 35.55
C CYS A 12 -3.46 -19.65 34.07
N ALA A 13 -4.24 -20.30 33.20
CA ALA A 13 -4.00 -20.30 31.76
C ALA A 13 -4.12 -18.89 31.16
N THR A 14 -5.10 -18.09 31.59
CA THR A 14 -5.22 -16.69 31.15
C THR A 14 -4.07 -15.84 31.67
N LEU A 15 -3.64 -16.00 32.93
CA LEU A 15 -2.47 -15.30 33.47
C LEU A 15 -1.17 -15.63 32.71
N VAL A 16 -0.92 -16.91 32.43
CA VAL A 16 0.24 -17.34 31.63
C VAL A 16 0.15 -16.78 30.21
N MET A 17 -1.03 -16.79 29.60
CA MET A 17 -1.26 -16.19 28.29
C MET A 17 -0.99 -14.67 28.30
N LEU A 18 -1.49 -13.95 29.31
CA LEU A 18 -1.26 -12.50 29.45
C LEU A 18 0.22 -12.19 29.70
N LEU A 19 0.90 -12.98 30.53
CA LEU A 19 2.34 -12.82 30.78
C LEU A 19 3.15 -13.10 29.51
N PHE A 20 2.82 -14.17 28.78
CA PHE A 20 3.46 -14.47 27.50
C PHE A 20 3.24 -13.33 26.49
N ILE A 21 2.03 -12.79 26.40
CA ILE A 21 1.73 -11.63 25.56
C ILE A 21 2.58 -10.43 26.00
N TYR A 22 2.60 -10.08 27.28
CA TYR A 22 3.38 -8.97 27.80
C TYR A 22 4.88 -9.08 27.51
N LEU A 23 5.44 -10.29 27.65
CA LEU A 23 6.86 -10.57 27.39
C LEU A 23 7.20 -10.56 25.90
N THR A 24 6.25 -10.90 25.02
CA THR A 24 6.47 -10.98 23.56
C THR A 24 6.00 -9.74 22.80
N SER A 25 5.24 -8.85 23.42
CA SER A 25 4.83 -7.57 22.84
C SER A 25 5.99 -6.58 22.80
N GLU A 26 6.19 -5.96 21.63
CA GLU A 26 7.10 -4.83 21.47
C GLU A 26 6.48 -3.59 22.14
N THR A 27 7.33 -2.76 22.74
CA THR A 27 6.90 -1.56 23.48
C THR A 27 6.68 -0.36 22.56
N TYR A 28 7.41 -0.33 21.44
CA TYR A 28 7.47 0.81 20.52
C TYR A 28 7.18 0.35 19.09
N ALA A 29 6.49 1.21 18.35
CA ALA A 29 6.23 0.98 16.94
C ALA A 29 7.55 1.05 16.15
N LYS A 30 7.74 0.10 15.24
CA LYS A 30 8.84 0.11 14.27
C LYS A 30 8.30 0.57 12.93
N VAL A 31 8.84 1.67 12.41
CA VAL A 31 8.47 2.18 11.09
C VAL A 31 9.55 1.75 10.11
N ILE A 32 9.29 0.68 9.37
CA ILE A 32 10.19 0.26 8.29
C ILE A 32 9.97 1.20 7.11
N ARG A 33 11.01 1.65 6.42
CA ARG A 33 10.87 2.38 5.14
C ARG A 33 12.01 2.00 4.21
N PHE A 34 11.72 1.55 3.00
CA PHE A 34 12.79 1.25 2.04
C PHE A 34 13.31 2.52 1.39
N LYS A 35 14.58 2.53 0.97
CA LYS A 35 15.20 3.71 0.32
C LYS A 35 14.40 4.23 -0.88
N ASP A 36 13.87 3.33 -1.72
CA ASP A 36 13.09 3.72 -2.90
C ASP A 36 11.74 4.36 -2.54
N GLU A 37 11.19 4.08 -1.35
CA GLU A 37 9.93 4.65 -0.83
C GLU A 37 10.10 6.09 -0.27
N GLN A 38 11.31 6.62 -0.27
CA GLN A 38 11.57 8.02 0.07
C GLN A 38 11.37 8.97 -1.11
N PHE A 39 11.13 8.43 -2.31
CA PHE A 39 11.04 9.20 -3.54
C PHE A 39 9.73 8.89 -4.29
N TYR A 40 9.19 9.90 -4.96
CA TYR A 40 8.17 9.74 -6.00
C TYR A 40 8.76 9.99 -7.38
N LEU A 41 8.14 9.39 -8.39
CA LEU A 41 8.50 9.61 -9.79
C LEU A 41 7.68 10.77 -10.35
N ASP A 42 8.33 11.75 -10.97
CA ASP A 42 7.66 12.71 -11.84
C ASP A 42 7.48 12.09 -13.24
N PRO A 43 6.23 11.81 -13.68
CA PRO A 43 6.00 11.15 -14.95
C PRO A 43 6.22 12.06 -16.18
N LYS A 44 6.43 13.37 -16.00
CA LYS A 44 6.77 14.30 -17.08
C LYS A 44 8.27 14.39 -17.31
N THR A 45 9.07 14.46 -16.23
CA THR A 45 10.55 14.54 -16.34
C THR A 45 11.24 13.17 -16.24
N ALA A 46 10.52 12.14 -15.78
CA ALA A 46 11.05 10.83 -15.43
C ALA A 46 12.10 10.85 -14.29
N GLU A 47 12.16 11.94 -13.54
CA GLU A 47 13.07 12.08 -12.40
C GLU A 47 12.42 11.65 -11.10
N LYS A 48 13.23 11.10 -10.19
CA LYS A 48 12.80 10.79 -8.82
C LYS A 48 13.03 12.01 -7.93
N GLN A 49 12.00 12.44 -7.21
CA GLN A 49 12.06 13.52 -6.25
C GLN A 49 11.74 13.01 -4.84
N ARG A 50 12.40 13.56 -3.83
CA ARG A 50 12.18 13.13 -2.44
C ARG A 50 10.82 13.60 -1.94
N PHE A 51 10.12 12.73 -1.21
CA PHE A 51 8.94 13.16 -0.46
C PHE A 51 9.34 14.12 0.67
N PRO A 52 8.54 15.18 0.91
CA PRO A 52 8.63 15.97 2.14
C PRO A 52 8.30 15.13 3.36
N SER A 53 8.77 15.57 4.52
CA SER A 53 8.51 14.95 5.81
C SER A 53 7.29 15.58 6.51
N ILE A 54 6.64 14.80 7.37
CA ILE A 54 5.65 15.33 8.32
C ILE A 54 6.24 16.35 9.29
N GLU A 55 7.55 16.31 9.50
CA GLU A 55 8.30 17.25 10.33
C GLU A 55 8.53 18.60 9.65
N ASP A 56 8.43 18.66 8.33
CA ASP A 56 8.53 19.91 7.59
C ASP A 56 7.25 20.74 7.77
N GLU A 57 7.42 22.07 7.76
CA GLU A 57 6.30 23.02 7.74
C GLU A 57 5.35 22.74 6.57
N SER A 58 4.04 22.93 6.77
CA SER A 58 3.07 22.67 5.72
C SER A 58 3.19 23.68 4.58
N THR A 59 3.18 23.19 3.34
CA THR A 59 3.28 24.02 2.13
C THR A 59 1.97 24.17 1.38
N ILE A 60 0.95 23.36 1.73
CA ILE A 60 -0.38 23.37 1.14
C ILE A 60 -1.44 23.23 2.23
N TRP A 61 -2.69 23.54 1.90
CA TRP A 61 -3.78 23.49 2.85
C TRP A 61 -4.26 22.06 3.18
N LEU A 62 -4.43 21.19 2.17
CA LEU A 62 -4.96 19.84 2.36
C LEU A 62 -4.15 18.76 1.63
N SER A 63 -3.78 17.70 2.33
CA SER A 63 -3.34 16.44 1.72
C SER A 63 -4.40 15.37 1.86
N VAL A 64 -4.82 14.77 0.75
CA VAL A 64 -5.68 13.58 0.73
C VAL A 64 -4.80 12.34 0.53
N ILE A 65 -4.72 11.49 1.55
CA ILE A 65 -3.96 10.24 1.55
C ILE A 65 -4.93 9.12 1.16
N VAL A 66 -4.60 8.43 0.07
CA VAL A 66 -5.43 7.35 -0.51
C VAL A 66 -4.63 6.05 -0.51
N PRO A 67 -4.81 5.14 0.46
CA PRO A 67 -4.20 3.81 0.40
C PRO A 67 -4.87 2.96 -0.68
N ALA A 68 -4.09 2.35 -1.54
CA ALA A 68 -4.57 1.54 -2.66
C ALA A 68 -3.83 0.19 -2.71
N TYR A 69 -4.57 -0.91 -2.86
CA TYR A 69 -4.00 -2.24 -3.09
C TYR A 69 -4.87 -3.05 -4.04
N ASN A 70 -4.37 -3.24 -5.26
CA ASN A 70 -5.11 -3.81 -6.39
C ASN A 70 -6.45 -3.09 -6.65
N GLU A 71 -6.38 -1.78 -6.83
CA GLU A 71 -7.52 -0.88 -6.99
C GLU A 71 -7.61 -0.30 -8.41
N GLU A 72 -6.98 -0.91 -9.43
CA GLU A 72 -6.90 -0.36 -10.80
C GLU A 72 -8.27 0.05 -11.39
N LYS A 73 -9.36 -0.60 -10.96
CA LYS A 73 -10.72 -0.35 -11.45
C LYS A 73 -11.51 0.66 -10.64
N ARG A 74 -11.28 0.74 -9.32
CA ARG A 74 -12.06 1.60 -8.41
C ARG A 74 -11.39 2.94 -8.17
N LEU A 75 -10.05 2.95 -8.16
CA LEU A 75 -9.25 4.14 -7.96
C LEU A 75 -9.62 5.29 -8.93
N PRO A 76 -9.82 5.07 -10.26
CA PRO A 76 -10.19 6.14 -11.17
C PRO A 76 -11.48 6.87 -10.80
N VAL A 77 -12.53 6.13 -10.42
CA VAL A 77 -13.86 6.69 -10.09
C VAL A 77 -13.76 7.57 -8.84
N MET A 78 -13.05 7.09 -7.82
CA MET A 78 -12.81 7.86 -6.60
C MET A 78 -11.95 9.11 -6.88
N LEU A 79 -10.87 8.97 -7.66
CA LEU A 79 -10.00 10.11 -8.01
C LEU A 79 -10.71 11.18 -8.83
N GLU A 80 -11.61 10.79 -9.74
CA GLU A 80 -12.38 11.74 -10.56
C GLU A 80 -13.29 12.61 -9.69
N GLU A 81 -14.05 12.02 -8.76
CA GLU A 81 -14.92 12.78 -7.85
C GLU A 81 -14.07 13.65 -6.89
N CYS A 82 -13.00 13.10 -6.33
CA CYS A 82 -12.10 13.80 -5.43
C CYS A 82 -11.47 15.03 -6.10
N LEU A 83 -10.86 14.85 -7.27
CA LEU A 83 -10.18 15.93 -7.98
C LEU A 83 -11.16 16.97 -8.52
N ASP A 84 -12.35 16.57 -8.99
CA ASP A 84 -13.39 17.53 -9.39
C ASP A 84 -13.82 18.42 -8.21
N TYR A 85 -14.06 17.82 -7.04
CA TYR A 85 -14.41 18.57 -5.84
C TYR A 85 -13.30 19.54 -5.42
N LEU A 86 -12.05 19.08 -5.35
CA LEU A 86 -10.91 19.87 -4.90
C LEU A 86 -10.53 20.98 -5.91
N GLU A 87 -10.61 20.72 -7.21
CA GLU A 87 -10.40 21.76 -8.24
C GLU A 87 -11.49 22.84 -8.18
N LYS A 88 -12.75 22.47 -7.93
CA LYS A 88 -13.83 23.45 -7.70
C LYS A 88 -13.55 24.32 -6.47
N LYS A 89 -13.09 23.71 -5.37
CA LYS A 89 -12.68 24.44 -4.16
C LYS A 89 -11.53 25.39 -4.42
N LEU A 90 -10.46 24.93 -5.07
CA LEU A 90 -9.30 25.74 -5.43
C LEU A 90 -9.68 26.93 -6.34
N LYS A 91 -10.56 26.71 -7.32
CA LYS A 91 -11.08 27.79 -8.19
C LYS A 91 -11.91 28.81 -7.42
N SER A 92 -12.71 28.36 -6.45
CA SER A 92 -13.53 29.25 -5.61
C SER A 92 -12.71 30.02 -4.57
N ASN A 93 -11.61 29.44 -4.10
CA ASN A 93 -10.72 30.04 -3.12
C ASN A 93 -9.27 29.58 -3.39
N PRO A 94 -8.39 30.46 -3.93
CA PRO A 94 -7.00 30.11 -4.24
C PRO A 94 -6.15 29.66 -3.05
N SER A 95 -6.57 29.95 -1.81
CA SER A 95 -5.88 29.47 -0.60
C SER A 95 -6.16 28.00 -0.29
N CYS A 96 -7.20 27.39 -0.88
CA CYS A 96 -7.52 25.97 -0.73
C CYS A 96 -6.65 25.08 -1.62
N THR A 97 -5.33 25.22 -1.53
CA THR A 97 -4.36 24.37 -2.23
C THR A 97 -4.42 22.94 -1.70
N PHE A 98 -4.20 21.97 -2.57
CA PHE A 98 -4.35 20.57 -2.20
C PHE A 98 -3.37 19.66 -2.92
N GLU A 99 -3.19 18.46 -2.36
CA GLU A 99 -2.64 17.32 -3.06
C GLU A 99 -3.45 16.05 -2.78
N VAL A 100 -3.39 15.12 -3.71
CA VAL A 100 -3.82 13.73 -3.54
C VAL A 100 -2.58 12.85 -3.61
N LEU A 101 -2.25 12.22 -2.48
CA LEU A 101 -1.16 11.28 -2.34
C LEU A 101 -1.71 9.85 -2.38
N ILE A 102 -1.55 9.21 -3.53
CA ILE A 102 -1.93 7.82 -3.73
C ILE A 102 -0.80 6.95 -3.18
N VAL A 103 -1.11 6.04 -2.27
CA VAL A 103 -0.14 5.11 -1.69
C VAL A 103 -0.46 3.71 -2.18
N ASP A 104 0.29 3.24 -3.18
CA ASP A 104 0.19 1.87 -3.66
C ASP A 104 0.94 0.92 -2.70
N ASP A 105 0.18 0.10 -1.97
CA ASP A 105 0.65 -0.88 -0.99
C ASP A 105 1.19 -2.17 -1.65
N GLY A 106 2.07 -2.00 -2.64
CA GLY A 106 2.73 -3.09 -3.35
C GLY A 106 1.76 -3.94 -4.19
N SER A 107 0.88 -3.31 -4.97
CA SER A 107 -0.08 -3.97 -5.85
C SER A 107 0.60 -4.87 -6.90
N ASN A 108 -0.16 -5.86 -7.38
CA ASN A 108 0.24 -6.75 -8.48
C ASN A 108 -0.52 -6.45 -9.78
N ASP A 109 -1.42 -5.47 -9.77
CA ASP A 109 -2.13 -4.97 -10.95
C ASP A 109 -1.58 -3.60 -11.38
N ARG A 110 -2.31 -2.88 -12.25
CA ARG A 110 -1.88 -1.59 -12.78
C ARG A 110 -2.19 -0.40 -11.86
N THR A 111 -2.39 -0.61 -10.55
CA THR A 111 -2.72 0.49 -9.61
C THR A 111 -1.71 1.64 -9.65
N THR A 112 -0.39 1.35 -9.60
CA THR A 112 0.66 2.37 -9.73
C THR A 112 0.56 3.11 -11.08
N GLU A 113 0.36 2.41 -12.18
CA GLU A 113 0.28 3.01 -13.52
C GLU A 113 -0.93 3.95 -13.64
N VAL A 114 -2.07 3.54 -13.10
CA VAL A 114 -3.27 4.37 -13.01
C VAL A 114 -2.95 5.64 -12.22
N GLY A 115 -2.39 5.54 -11.01
CA GLY A 115 -2.02 6.71 -10.21
C GLY A 115 -1.04 7.66 -10.93
N LEU A 116 -0.01 7.11 -11.60
CA LEU A 116 0.96 7.88 -12.36
C LEU A 116 0.33 8.60 -13.56
N SER A 117 -0.70 8.01 -14.18
CA SER A 117 -1.45 8.67 -15.25
C SER A 117 -2.17 9.94 -14.77
N TYR A 118 -2.74 9.93 -13.55
CA TYR A 118 -3.33 11.12 -12.94
C TYR A 118 -2.25 12.13 -12.54
N SER A 119 -1.12 11.67 -12.00
CA SER A 119 0.04 12.54 -11.73
C SER A 119 0.54 13.24 -13.01
N LYS A 120 0.60 12.53 -14.14
CA LYS A 120 0.96 13.11 -15.44
C LYS A 120 -0.06 14.14 -15.92
N LYS A 121 -1.35 13.86 -15.74
CA LYS A 121 -2.47 14.72 -16.16
C LYS A 121 -2.56 16.01 -15.33
N TYR A 122 -2.48 15.92 -14.01
CA TYR A 122 -2.69 17.05 -13.09
C TYR A 122 -1.38 17.72 -12.60
N GLY A 123 -0.23 17.05 -12.77
CA GLY A 123 1.06 17.48 -12.26
C GLY A 123 1.35 16.97 -10.85
N CYS A 124 2.64 16.82 -10.55
CA CYS A 124 3.14 16.36 -9.24
C CYS A 124 2.79 17.30 -8.08
N ASP A 125 2.44 18.56 -8.36
CA ASP A 125 1.97 19.49 -7.34
C ASP A 125 0.61 19.08 -6.76
N LYS A 126 -0.24 18.45 -7.57
CA LYS A 126 -1.60 18.05 -7.16
C LYS A 126 -1.76 16.55 -6.96
N VAL A 127 -1.05 15.71 -7.70
CA VAL A 127 -1.18 14.25 -7.58
C VAL A 127 0.19 13.59 -7.57
N ARG A 128 0.47 12.84 -6.50
CA ARG A 128 1.72 12.07 -6.32
C ARG A 128 1.41 10.62 -6.00
N VAL A 129 2.35 9.74 -6.34
CA VAL A 129 2.24 8.30 -6.07
C VAL A 129 3.42 7.85 -5.22
N LEU A 130 3.12 7.26 -4.07
CA LEU A 130 4.06 6.52 -3.23
C LEU A 130 3.85 5.03 -3.49
N THR A 131 4.81 4.37 -4.12
CA THR A 131 4.76 2.92 -4.36
C THR A 131 5.60 2.19 -3.32
N LEU A 132 4.96 1.35 -2.51
CA LEU A 132 5.62 0.55 -1.48
C LEU A 132 6.25 -0.72 -2.06
N SER A 133 7.44 -1.09 -1.58
CA SER A 133 8.19 -2.25 -2.09
C SER A 133 7.52 -3.59 -1.76
N THR A 134 6.68 -3.61 -0.72
CA THR A 134 5.95 -4.79 -0.25
C THR A 134 4.60 -4.39 0.32
N ASN A 135 3.60 -5.27 0.21
CA ASN A 135 2.31 -5.10 0.87
C ASN A 135 2.44 -5.19 2.41
N ARG A 136 2.08 -4.11 3.11
CA ARG A 136 2.10 -4.00 4.58
C ARG A 136 0.70 -4.01 5.17
N GLY A 137 -0.27 -3.61 4.36
CA GLY A 137 -1.66 -3.42 4.76
C GLY A 137 -2.03 -1.94 4.80
N LYS A 138 -3.34 -1.71 4.93
CA LYS A 138 -3.96 -0.39 4.92
C LYS A 138 -3.32 0.58 5.92
N GLY A 139 -3.15 0.20 7.17
CA GLY A 139 -2.53 1.04 8.20
C GLY A 139 -1.09 1.43 7.87
N GLY A 140 -0.29 0.50 7.30
CA GLY A 140 1.08 0.77 6.87
C GLY A 140 1.12 1.77 5.71
N ALA A 141 0.23 1.61 4.73
CA ALA A 141 0.09 2.53 3.60
C ALA A 141 -0.37 3.92 4.04
N VAL A 142 -1.40 4.01 4.89
CA VAL A 142 -1.86 5.29 5.45
C VAL A 142 -0.76 5.95 6.27
N ARG A 143 -0.06 5.19 7.13
CA ARG A 143 1.06 5.70 7.93
C ARG A 143 2.13 6.35 7.05
N LEU A 144 2.64 5.63 6.05
CA LEU A 144 3.69 6.19 5.18
C LEU A 144 3.20 7.36 4.30
N GLY A 145 1.92 7.34 3.89
CA GLY A 145 1.31 8.46 3.20
C GLY A 145 1.24 9.71 4.07
N MET A 146 0.77 9.57 5.31
CA MET A 146 0.70 10.65 6.29
C MET A 146 2.09 11.22 6.60
N LEU A 147 3.10 10.37 6.76
CA LEU A 147 4.48 10.77 7.01
C LEU A 147 5.15 11.47 5.81
N SER A 148 4.56 11.38 4.61
CA SER A 148 5.10 11.93 3.35
C SER A 148 4.29 13.12 2.78
N ALA A 149 3.26 13.56 3.51
CA ALA A 149 2.27 14.55 3.08
C ALA A 149 2.70 15.98 3.41
N ARG A 150 2.29 16.95 2.58
CA ARG A 150 2.63 18.38 2.68
C ARG A 150 1.59 19.27 3.39
N GLY A 151 0.39 18.74 3.62
CA GLY A 151 -0.77 19.52 4.05
C GLY A 151 -0.74 19.95 5.50
N GLU A 152 -1.30 21.13 5.77
CA GLU A 152 -1.68 21.61 7.11
C GLU A 152 -2.76 20.69 7.71
N GLN A 153 -3.71 20.28 6.87
CA GLN A 153 -4.73 19.29 7.18
C GLN A 153 -4.48 18.02 6.37
N LEU A 154 -4.67 16.86 7.01
CA LEU A 154 -4.46 15.55 6.39
C LEU A 154 -5.75 14.75 6.47
N LEU A 155 -6.29 14.42 5.30
CA LEU A 155 -7.45 13.55 5.16
C LEU A 155 -6.98 12.18 4.71
N PHE A 156 -7.34 11.13 5.43
CA PHE A 156 -7.31 9.77 4.91
C PHE A 156 -8.68 9.42 4.31
N ALA A 157 -8.70 8.91 3.07
CA ALA A 157 -9.90 8.45 2.36
C ALA A 157 -9.68 7.08 1.67
N ASP A 158 -10.65 6.16 1.77
CA ASP A 158 -10.60 4.86 1.09
C ASP A 158 -10.64 4.99 -0.44
N ALA A 159 -9.88 4.14 -1.14
CA ALA A 159 -9.75 4.16 -2.60
C ALA A 159 -10.99 3.63 -3.37
N ASP A 160 -12.00 3.11 -2.66
CA ASP A 160 -13.18 2.49 -3.26
C ASP A 160 -14.26 3.51 -3.68
N GLY A 161 -14.14 4.77 -3.27
CA GLY A 161 -15.11 5.82 -3.57
C GLY A 161 -16.42 5.69 -2.80
N ALA A 162 -16.44 4.93 -1.70
CA ALA A 162 -17.65 4.73 -0.91
C ALA A 162 -18.12 5.98 -0.17
N THR A 163 -17.22 6.94 0.12
CA THR A 163 -17.51 8.23 0.75
C THR A 163 -17.43 9.39 -0.23
N THR A 164 -18.30 10.37 -0.10
CA THR A 164 -18.33 11.56 -0.96
C THR A 164 -17.43 12.68 -0.43
N PHE A 165 -16.62 13.31 -1.27
CA PHE A 165 -15.64 14.33 -0.85
C PHE A 165 -16.27 15.67 -0.46
N GLU A 166 -17.52 15.92 -0.85
CA GLU A 166 -18.30 17.04 -0.32
C GLU A 166 -18.37 17.07 1.22
N ASP A 167 -18.34 15.90 1.87
CA ASP A 167 -18.44 15.79 3.32
C ASP A 167 -17.15 16.20 4.06
N ILE A 168 -16.04 16.46 3.35
CA ILE A 168 -14.84 17.10 3.92
C ILE A 168 -15.22 18.38 4.65
N SER A 169 -16.12 19.19 4.09
CA SER A 169 -16.54 20.45 4.71
C SER A 169 -17.19 20.23 6.09
N LYS A 170 -17.89 19.10 6.30
CA LYS A 170 -18.45 18.76 7.62
C LYS A 170 -17.35 18.40 8.62
N LEU A 171 -16.36 17.62 8.19
CA LEU A 171 -15.21 17.26 9.03
C LEU A 171 -14.40 18.50 9.40
N GLN A 172 -14.17 19.41 8.45
CA GLN A 172 -13.44 20.66 8.67
C GLN A 172 -14.16 21.61 9.63
N ASN A 173 -15.48 21.76 9.49
CA ASN A 173 -16.25 22.59 10.41
C ASN A 173 -16.20 22.02 11.83
N ASN A 174 -16.38 20.70 11.98
CA ASN A 174 -16.28 20.06 13.29
C ASN A 174 -14.86 20.17 13.87
N LEU A 175 -13.82 20.03 13.04
CA LEU A 175 -12.43 20.16 13.48
C LEU A 175 -12.16 21.59 13.99
N LYS A 176 -12.64 22.62 13.28
CA LYS A 176 -12.55 24.02 13.71
C LYS A 176 -13.22 24.26 15.06
N GLU A 177 -14.42 23.73 15.25
CA GLU A 177 -15.14 23.80 16.53
C GLU A 177 -14.37 23.10 17.66
N LEU A 178 -13.82 21.91 17.41
CA LEU A 178 -13.05 21.14 18.39
C LEU A 178 -11.79 21.88 18.86
N VAL A 179 -11.06 22.50 17.93
CA VAL A 179 -9.84 23.26 18.24
C VAL A 179 -10.13 24.72 18.62
N LYS A 180 -11.40 25.12 18.69
CA LYS A 180 -11.85 26.47 19.06
C LYS A 180 -11.21 27.57 18.20
N ASP A 181 -11.20 27.37 16.89
CA ASP A 181 -10.62 28.28 15.90
C ASP A 181 -9.13 28.61 16.09
N GLN A 182 -8.41 27.80 16.87
CA GLN A 182 -6.96 27.91 16.94
C GLN A 182 -6.31 27.46 15.62
N PRO A 183 -5.09 27.94 15.31
CA PRO A 183 -4.36 27.55 14.10
C PRO A 183 -4.19 26.03 13.98
N MET A 184 -4.51 25.46 12.82
CA MET A 184 -4.52 24.00 12.60
C MET A 184 -3.10 23.41 12.55
N ASP A 185 -2.11 24.23 12.15
CA ASP A 185 -0.69 23.92 12.16
C ASP A 185 -0.10 23.73 13.58
N LYS A 186 -0.77 24.25 14.62
CA LYS A 186 -0.28 24.26 16.00
C LYS A 186 -1.17 23.52 16.99
N THR A 187 -2.30 22.99 16.54
CA THR A 187 -3.26 22.32 17.40
C THR A 187 -3.42 20.85 17.11
N LEU A 188 -3.79 20.11 18.15
CA LEU A 188 -4.15 18.70 18.07
C LEU A 188 -5.67 18.59 17.87
N GLY A 189 -6.06 17.84 16.86
CA GLY A 189 -7.44 17.49 16.57
C GLY A 189 -7.54 16.31 15.60
N LEU A 190 -8.58 15.49 15.79
CA LEU A 190 -8.95 14.34 14.97
C LEU A 190 -10.46 14.34 14.77
N VAL A 191 -10.93 14.24 13.53
CA VAL A 191 -12.36 14.05 13.23
C VAL A 191 -12.55 12.81 12.38
N CYS A 192 -13.40 11.89 12.86
CA CYS A 192 -13.77 10.68 12.16
C CYS A 192 -15.11 10.85 11.44
N GLY A 193 -15.16 10.47 10.17
CA GLY A 193 -16.41 10.19 9.48
C GLY A 193 -17.14 9.01 10.12
N SER A 194 -18.46 8.96 10.00
CA SER A 194 -19.29 7.94 10.61
C SER A 194 -20.44 7.49 9.73
N ARG A 195 -20.57 6.17 9.63
CA ARG A 195 -21.67 5.46 8.97
C ARG A 195 -22.68 4.92 9.99
N ALA A 196 -22.56 5.28 11.27
CA ALA A 196 -23.41 4.74 12.34
C ALA A 196 -24.92 4.97 12.09
N HIS A 197 -25.28 6.01 11.34
CA HIS A 197 -26.67 6.26 10.94
C HIS A 197 -27.23 5.18 9.99
N LEU A 198 -26.38 4.49 9.21
CA LEU A 198 -26.76 3.39 8.31
C LEU A 198 -26.81 2.02 9.01
N GLU A 199 -26.30 1.94 10.25
CA GLU A 199 -26.18 0.67 10.98
C GLU A 199 -27.55 0.00 11.19
N LYS A 200 -28.60 0.80 11.45
CA LYS A 200 -29.96 0.30 11.71
C LYS A 200 -30.54 -0.46 10.51
N GLU A 201 -30.38 0.09 9.30
CA GLU A 201 -30.84 -0.53 8.06
C GLU A 201 -30.00 -1.76 7.72
N ALA A 202 -28.68 -1.69 7.96
CA ALA A 202 -27.77 -2.80 7.75
C ALA A 202 -28.01 -3.97 8.72
N ILE A 203 -28.41 -3.73 9.97
CA ILE A 203 -28.71 -4.79 10.95
C ILE A 203 -29.98 -5.56 10.53
N ALA A 204 -30.97 -4.87 9.96
CA ALA A 204 -32.24 -5.48 9.58
C ALA A 204 -32.10 -6.56 8.48
N SER A 205 -31.07 -6.46 7.64
CA SER A 205 -30.79 -7.42 6.55
C SER A 205 -29.82 -8.56 6.94
N ARG A 206 -29.31 -8.58 8.17
CA ARG A 206 -28.22 -9.48 8.61
C ARG A 206 -28.71 -10.68 9.41
N SER A 207 -27.98 -11.78 9.31
CA SER A 207 -28.18 -12.95 10.19
C SER A 207 -27.94 -12.59 11.65
N PHE A 208 -28.81 -13.08 12.54
CA PHE A 208 -28.77 -12.84 13.99
C PHE A 208 -27.38 -13.10 14.60
N PHE A 209 -26.72 -14.19 14.22
CA PHE A 209 -25.39 -14.54 14.74
C PHE A 209 -24.33 -13.50 14.37
N ARG A 210 -24.38 -12.97 13.14
CA ARG A 210 -23.48 -11.90 12.69
C ARG A 210 -23.70 -10.62 13.48
N THR A 211 -24.95 -10.30 13.80
CA THR A 211 -25.31 -9.12 14.61
C THR A 211 -24.79 -9.25 16.04
N VAL A 212 -24.90 -10.43 16.67
CA VAL A 212 -24.36 -10.67 18.01
C VAL A 212 -22.83 -10.53 18.04
N LEU A 213 -22.13 -11.16 17.10
CA LEU A 213 -20.67 -11.05 17.01
C LEU A 213 -20.21 -9.60 16.79
N MET A 214 -20.89 -8.87 15.90
CA MET A 214 -20.60 -7.47 15.63
C MET A 214 -20.79 -6.61 16.89
N LYS A 215 -21.94 -6.73 17.58
CA LYS A 215 -22.20 -6.00 18.82
C LYS A 215 -21.20 -6.34 19.92
N GLY A 216 -20.81 -7.61 20.04
CA GLY A 216 -19.78 -8.05 20.98
C GLY A 216 -18.42 -7.42 20.67
N PHE A 217 -18.03 -7.36 19.39
CA PHE A 217 -16.81 -6.68 18.97
C PHE A 217 -16.85 -5.18 19.27
N HIS A 218 -17.94 -4.48 18.94
CA HIS A 218 -18.10 -3.05 19.27
C HIS A 218 -18.03 -2.82 20.78
N LEU A 219 -18.63 -3.69 21.59
CA LEU A 219 -18.55 -3.60 23.06
C LEU A 219 -17.10 -3.75 23.54
N LEU A 220 -16.32 -4.68 23.00
CA LEU A 220 -14.91 -4.85 23.36
C LEU A 220 -14.06 -3.65 22.96
N VAL A 221 -14.22 -3.16 21.73
CA VAL A 221 -13.52 -1.96 21.25
C VAL A 221 -13.87 -0.75 22.12
N TRP A 222 -15.14 -0.59 22.46
CA TRP A 222 -15.60 0.50 23.32
C TRP A 222 -15.06 0.38 24.76
N MET A 223 -14.98 -0.83 25.32
CA MET A 223 -14.47 -1.00 26.70
C MET A 223 -12.96 -0.77 26.79
N PHE A 224 -12.18 -1.16 25.77
CA PHE A 224 -10.73 -1.30 25.90
C PHE A 224 -9.89 -0.42 24.96
N ALA A 225 -10.47 0.18 23.91
CA ALA A 225 -9.69 0.88 22.88
C ALA A 225 -10.21 2.29 22.54
N ALA A 226 -11.47 2.46 22.17
CA ALA A 226 -11.96 3.74 21.65
C ALA A 226 -13.36 4.03 22.17
N ARG A 227 -13.49 5.10 22.97
CA ARG A 227 -14.74 5.46 23.67
C ARG A 227 -15.45 6.65 23.04
N SER A 228 -14.72 7.52 22.38
CA SER A 228 -15.20 8.80 21.84
C SER A 228 -15.90 8.67 20.49
N VAL A 229 -15.61 7.62 19.73
CA VAL A 229 -16.11 7.40 18.36
C VAL A 229 -16.88 6.08 18.27
N ARG A 230 -18.08 6.12 17.67
CA ARG A 230 -18.92 4.93 17.46
C ARG A 230 -18.48 4.12 16.24
N ASP A 231 -18.27 4.77 15.10
CA ASP A 231 -17.77 4.12 13.87
C ASP A 231 -16.25 4.32 13.72
N THR A 232 -15.50 3.53 14.47
CA THR A 232 -14.03 3.60 14.47
C THR A 232 -13.41 3.28 13.10
N GLN A 233 -14.06 2.44 12.29
CA GLN A 233 -13.50 1.87 11.07
C GLN A 233 -13.98 2.56 9.78
N CYS A 234 -14.53 3.77 9.88
CA CYS A 234 -14.85 4.56 8.70
C CYS A 234 -13.55 5.06 8.04
N GLY A 235 -13.35 4.76 6.76
CA GLY A 235 -12.16 5.16 6.01
C GLY A 235 -12.18 6.60 5.51
N PHE A 236 -12.61 7.54 6.37
CA PHE A 236 -12.70 8.96 6.06
C PHE A 236 -12.42 9.76 7.32
N LYS A 237 -11.15 10.16 7.54
CA LYS A 237 -10.70 10.78 8.79
C LYS A 237 -9.81 11.98 8.51
N LEU A 238 -10.12 13.11 9.15
CA LEU A 238 -9.39 14.37 9.01
C LEU A 238 -8.57 14.62 10.28
N LEU A 239 -7.30 14.96 10.11
CA LEU A 239 -6.37 15.23 11.19
C LEU A 239 -5.67 16.57 10.97
N THR A 240 -5.32 17.26 12.05
CA THR A 240 -4.31 18.32 11.97
C THR A 240 -2.92 17.71 11.78
N ARG A 241 -2.02 18.48 11.16
CA ARG A 241 -0.62 18.06 10.96
C ARG A 241 0.07 17.64 12.26
N PRO A 242 -0.03 18.38 13.38
CA PRO A 242 0.54 17.94 14.65
C PRO A 242 -0.05 16.63 15.18
N THR A 243 -1.35 16.37 14.99
CA THR A 243 -1.96 15.07 15.35
C THR A 243 -1.37 13.95 14.53
N ALA A 244 -1.26 14.13 13.20
CA ALA A 244 -0.69 13.10 12.33
C ALA A 244 0.77 12.81 12.70
N ARG A 245 1.57 13.86 12.93
CA ARG A 245 2.94 13.77 13.43
C ARG A 245 3.06 12.97 14.73
N LEU A 246 2.11 13.14 15.67
CA LEU A 246 2.13 12.45 16.95
C LEU A 246 1.67 10.98 16.83
N CYS A 247 0.59 10.74 16.10
CA CYS A 247 -0.08 9.44 16.11
C CYS A 247 0.58 8.42 15.18
N PHE A 248 0.97 8.82 13.96
CA PHE A 248 1.40 7.85 12.94
C PHE A 248 2.76 7.20 13.21
N PRO A 249 3.79 7.88 13.75
CA PRO A 249 5.02 7.22 14.19
C PRO A 249 4.80 6.18 15.29
N ASN A 250 3.78 6.38 16.13
CA ASN A 250 3.45 5.51 17.25
C ASN A 250 2.46 4.37 16.89
N LEU A 251 2.06 4.26 15.62
CA LEU A 251 1.11 3.25 15.15
C LEU A 251 1.80 1.89 14.91
N HIS A 252 1.38 0.85 15.64
CA HIS A 252 1.95 -0.50 15.54
C HIS A 252 1.21 -1.36 14.52
N ILE A 253 -0.11 -1.16 14.37
CA ILE A 253 -0.96 -1.95 13.49
C ILE A 253 -0.85 -1.43 12.06
N GLU A 254 -0.29 -2.23 11.17
CA GLU A 254 -0.19 -1.90 9.74
C GLU A 254 -1.41 -2.35 8.93
N ARG A 255 -2.33 -3.12 9.52
CA ARG A 255 -3.47 -3.75 8.81
C ARG A 255 -4.79 -3.03 9.12
N TRP A 256 -5.91 -3.74 8.99
CA TRP A 256 -7.27 -3.18 9.02
C TRP A 256 -7.68 -2.60 10.38
N ALA A 257 -7.09 -3.05 11.49
CA ALA A 257 -7.44 -2.59 12.82
C ALA A 257 -6.74 -1.26 13.22
N PHE A 258 -5.90 -0.69 12.35
CA PHE A 258 -5.12 0.51 12.64
C PHE A 258 -6.00 1.72 13.01
N ASP A 259 -7.19 1.82 12.44
CA ASP A 259 -8.13 2.91 12.75
C ASP A 259 -8.52 2.92 14.24
N VAL A 260 -8.64 1.74 14.85
CA VAL A 260 -8.96 1.59 16.28
C VAL A 260 -7.78 2.01 17.12
N GLU A 261 -6.56 1.61 16.75
CA GLU A 261 -5.34 2.04 17.44
C GLU A 261 -5.15 3.56 17.30
N LEU A 262 -5.33 4.13 16.12
CA LEU A 262 -5.23 5.58 15.89
C LEU A 262 -6.12 6.37 16.87
N ILE A 263 -7.37 5.94 17.06
CA ILE A 263 -8.30 6.58 18.00
C ILE A 263 -7.87 6.33 19.45
N TYR A 264 -7.41 5.13 19.78
CA TYR A 264 -6.85 4.83 21.10
C TYR A 264 -5.66 5.73 21.44
N ILE A 265 -4.73 5.92 20.49
CA ILE A 265 -3.58 6.82 20.65
C ILE A 265 -4.05 8.26 20.87
N ALA A 266 -5.00 8.74 20.07
CA ALA A 266 -5.56 10.07 20.23
C ALA A 266 -6.21 10.28 21.61
N GLU A 267 -7.02 9.33 22.09
CA GLU A 267 -7.64 9.40 23.42
C GLU A 267 -6.64 9.29 24.58
N TYR A 268 -5.60 8.45 24.40
CA TYR A 268 -4.50 8.32 25.36
C TYR A 268 -3.75 9.65 25.50
N MET A 269 -3.43 10.28 24.37
CA MET A 269 -2.76 11.58 24.27
C MET A 269 -3.66 12.79 24.57
N LYS A 270 -4.94 12.57 24.89
CA LYS A 270 -5.93 13.62 25.15
C LYS A 270 -6.14 14.58 23.96
N ILE A 271 -5.99 14.07 22.75
CA ILE A 271 -6.28 14.80 21.52
C ILE A 271 -7.81 14.98 21.39
N PRO A 272 -8.31 16.21 21.19
CA PRO A 272 -9.71 16.45 20.89
C PRO A 272 -10.17 15.63 19.67
N THR A 273 -11.14 14.74 19.89
CA THR A 273 -11.64 13.81 18.88
C THR A 273 -13.13 14.00 18.65
N GLY A 274 -13.54 14.16 17.40
CA GLY A 274 -14.95 14.27 16.99
C GLY A 274 -15.40 13.18 16.03
N GLU A 275 -16.71 13.04 15.89
CA GLU A 275 -17.36 12.11 14.98
C GLU A 275 -18.47 12.84 14.19
N VAL A 276 -18.46 12.69 12.87
CA VAL A 276 -19.39 13.39 11.95
C VAL A 276 -20.03 12.38 11.00
N SER A 277 -21.35 12.50 10.77
CA SER A 277 -22.03 11.64 9.81
C SER A 277 -21.63 11.96 8.36
N VAL A 278 -21.24 10.93 7.61
CA VAL A 278 -20.83 11.05 6.20
C VAL A 278 -21.71 10.20 5.30
N ARG A 279 -21.99 10.70 4.11
CA ARG A 279 -22.64 9.93 3.05
C ARG A 279 -21.74 8.77 2.67
N TRP A 280 -22.30 7.58 2.73
CA TRP A 280 -21.60 6.34 2.42
C TRP A 280 -22.50 5.43 1.59
N MET A 281 -21.92 4.83 0.56
CA MET A 281 -22.61 3.88 -0.32
C MET A 281 -21.87 2.54 -0.36
N GLU A 282 -22.63 1.46 -0.45
CA GLU A 282 -22.04 0.12 -0.54
C GLU A 282 -21.44 -0.10 -1.92
N ILE A 283 -20.10 -0.17 -1.98
CA ILE A 283 -19.36 -0.52 -3.19
C ILE A 283 -19.08 -2.03 -3.16
N GLU A 284 -19.46 -2.73 -4.23
CA GLU A 284 -19.17 -4.16 -4.34
C GLU A 284 -17.65 -4.42 -4.33
N GLY A 285 -17.21 -5.30 -3.44
CA GLY A 285 -15.80 -5.63 -3.24
C GLY A 285 -15.56 -7.07 -2.82
N LYS A 286 -14.30 -7.49 -2.85
CA LYS A 286 -13.90 -8.83 -2.38
C LYS A 286 -14.28 -8.98 -0.90
N LYS A 287 -15.20 -9.90 -0.59
CA LYS A 287 -15.60 -10.21 0.78
C LYS A 287 -14.40 -10.69 1.60
N ILE A 288 -14.22 -10.11 2.78
CA ILE A 288 -13.18 -10.53 3.73
C ILE A 288 -13.49 -11.99 4.13
N HIS A 289 -12.54 -12.89 3.90
CA HIS A 289 -12.66 -14.28 4.32
C HIS A 289 -12.25 -14.38 5.79
N ALA A 290 -13.23 -14.42 6.69
CA ALA A 290 -12.99 -14.67 8.11
C ALA A 290 -12.60 -16.14 8.32
N GLY A 291 -11.31 -16.41 8.48
CA GLY A 291 -10.76 -17.74 8.72
C GLY A 291 -9.64 -17.74 9.76
N TRP A 292 -9.15 -18.92 10.15
CA TRP A 292 -8.08 -19.08 11.15
C TRP A 292 -6.80 -18.30 10.85
N ARG A 293 -6.43 -18.20 9.57
CA ARG A 293 -5.29 -17.40 9.11
C ARG A 293 -5.50 -15.90 9.34
N TRP A 294 -6.74 -15.41 9.27
CA TRP A 294 -7.09 -14.03 9.61
C TRP A 294 -6.96 -13.78 11.12
N LEU A 295 -7.50 -14.68 11.96
CA LEU A 295 -7.33 -14.59 13.43
C LEU A 295 -5.86 -14.63 13.85
N TRP A 296 -5.04 -15.48 13.22
CA TRP A 296 -3.61 -15.59 13.51
C TRP A 296 -2.82 -14.34 13.06
N LEU A 297 -3.12 -13.79 11.88
CA LEU A 297 -2.50 -12.55 11.38
C LEU A 297 -2.83 -11.33 12.25
N ASN A 298 -4.04 -11.26 12.82
CA ASN A 298 -4.47 -10.16 13.69
C ASN A 298 -4.19 -10.43 15.19
N ARG A 299 -3.55 -11.56 15.55
CA ARG A 299 -3.19 -11.86 16.95
C ARG A 299 -2.21 -10.83 17.53
N LYS A 300 -1.28 -10.33 16.70
CA LYS A 300 -0.34 -9.28 17.10
C LYS A 300 -1.06 -7.95 17.35
N ASP A 301 -2.09 -7.67 16.57
CA ASP A 301 -2.86 -6.41 16.60
C ASP A 301 -3.67 -6.22 17.90
N PHE A 302 -4.16 -7.30 18.51
CA PHE A 302 -4.89 -7.25 19.78
C PHE A 302 -3.98 -7.10 21.02
N ASN A 303 -2.69 -7.39 20.89
CA ASN A 303 -1.77 -7.48 22.02
C ASN A 303 -1.07 -6.16 22.36
N ILE A 304 -1.28 -5.12 21.55
CA ILE A 304 -0.65 -3.81 21.71
C ILE A 304 -1.26 -3.04 22.89
N PHE A 305 -2.57 -3.21 23.15
CA PHE A 305 -3.29 -2.47 24.19
C PHE A 305 -2.81 -2.76 25.64
N LEU A 306 -2.03 -3.82 25.87
CA LEU A 306 -1.51 -4.18 27.19
C LEU A 306 -0.16 -3.54 27.53
N LYS A 307 0.61 -3.10 26.53
CA LYS A 307 1.98 -2.59 26.71
C LYS A 307 2.25 -1.29 25.96
N TYR A 308 1.24 -0.74 25.29
CA TYR A 308 1.36 0.50 24.54
C TYR A 308 1.98 1.59 25.42
N ARG A 309 3.15 2.06 25.02
CA ARG A 309 3.73 3.31 25.52
C ARG A 309 4.12 4.13 24.29
N PRO A 310 3.65 5.37 24.18
CA PRO A 310 4.18 6.25 23.17
C PRO A 310 5.67 6.49 23.41
N GLN A 311 6.42 6.70 22.32
CA GLN A 311 7.83 7.05 22.43
C GLN A 311 7.99 8.41 23.14
N PRO A 312 8.92 8.52 24.12
CA PRO A 312 9.09 9.76 24.88
C PRO A 312 9.54 10.95 24.04
N ASP A 313 10.23 10.67 22.92
CA ASP A 313 10.92 11.70 22.13
C ASP A 313 10.18 11.99 20.80
N ASN A 314 9.14 11.20 20.46
CA ASN A 314 8.43 11.19 19.16
C ASN A 314 9.31 11.15 17.90
N GLU A 315 10.62 11.01 18.03
CA GLU A 315 11.48 10.81 16.87
C GLU A 315 11.13 9.46 16.23
N PRO A 316 10.72 9.43 14.94
CA PRO A 316 10.40 8.18 14.29
C PRO A 316 11.67 7.32 14.25
N VAL A 317 11.63 6.16 14.92
CA VAL A 317 12.63 5.10 14.69
C VAL A 317 12.32 4.50 13.32
N GLU A 318 12.76 5.22 12.29
CA GLU A 318 12.69 4.79 10.89
C GLU A 318 13.89 3.90 10.58
N ASP A 319 13.62 2.60 10.46
CA ASP A 319 14.60 1.66 9.95
C ASP A 319 14.62 1.77 8.42
N ILE A 320 15.58 2.55 7.90
CA ILE A 320 15.80 2.69 6.45
C ILE A 320 16.51 1.45 5.94
N LEU A 321 15.76 0.55 5.30
CA LEU A 321 16.30 -0.69 4.75
C LEU A 321 16.74 -0.50 3.30
N GLU A 322 17.85 -1.16 2.94
CA GLU A 322 18.20 -1.36 1.54
C GLU A 322 17.30 -2.45 0.94
N ASP A 323 16.74 -2.19 -0.24
CA ASP A 323 15.93 -3.17 -0.93
C ASP A 323 16.81 -4.33 -1.41
N GLU A 324 16.87 -5.45 -0.69
CA GLU A 324 17.62 -6.65 -1.14
C GLU A 324 17.12 -7.17 -2.51
N LYS A 325 15.85 -6.91 -2.86
CA LYS A 325 15.27 -7.21 -4.18
C LYS A 325 15.77 -6.25 -5.26
N SER A 326 15.92 -4.97 -4.96
CA SER A 326 16.52 -4.00 -5.88
C SER A 326 18.02 -4.24 -5.99
N GLU A 327 18.69 -4.71 -4.94
CA GLU A 327 20.07 -5.18 -4.98
C GLU A 327 20.21 -6.47 -5.80
N LYS A 328 19.29 -7.43 -5.75
CA LYS A 328 19.34 -8.62 -6.63
C LYS A 328 19.01 -8.29 -8.08
N LYS A 329 18.07 -7.36 -8.34
CA LYS A 329 17.80 -6.83 -9.68
C LYS A 329 18.94 -5.92 -10.19
N LYS A 330 19.51 -5.06 -9.35
CA LYS A 330 20.69 -4.23 -9.64
C LYS A 330 21.94 -5.09 -9.72
N LYS A 331 22.11 -6.16 -8.96
CA LYS A 331 23.21 -7.14 -9.12
C LYS A 331 23.01 -7.93 -10.40
N LYS A 332 21.78 -8.29 -10.80
CA LYS A 332 21.52 -8.86 -12.14
C LYS A 332 21.78 -7.85 -13.26
N LYS A 333 21.39 -6.58 -13.10
CA LYS A 333 21.54 -5.52 -14.12
C LYS A 333 22.97 -4.92 -14.16
N LYS A 334 23.69 -4.93 -13.04
CA LYS A 334 25.08 -4.52 -12.86
C LYS A 334 26.03 -5.68 -13.12
N LYS A 335 25.58 -6.94 -13.06
CA LYS A 335 26.27 -8.09 -13.66
C LYS A 335 26.10 -8.02 -15.17
N LYS A 336 24.88 -7.79 -15.68
CA LYS A 336 24.65 -7.52 -17.11
C LYS A 336 25.47 -6.33 -17.65
N ASN A 337 25.46 -5.18 -16.96
CA ASN A 337 26.26 -4.02 -17.36
C ASN A 337 27.77 -4.15 -17.05
N LYS A 338 28.21 -4.93 -16.04
CA LYS A 338 29.64 -5.20 -15.83
C LYS A 338 30.18 -6.22 -16.83
N ASP A 339 29.35 -7.15 -17.29
CA ASP A 339 29.73 -8.07 -18.35
C ASP A 339 29.80 -7.30 -19.70
N ASP A 340 29.00 -6.23 -19.86
CA ASP A 340 29.08 -5.31 -21.01
C ASP A 340 30.22 -4.24 -20.89
N GLU A 341 30.65 -3.83 -19.68
CA GLU A 341 31.76 -2.87 -19.48
C GLU A 341 33.14 -3.53 -19.22
N ALA A 342 33.19 -4.81 -18.83
CA ALA A 342 34.45 -5.53 -18.66
C ALA A 342 35.10 -5.96 -19.98
N GLU A 343 34.42 -5.79 -21.12
CA GLU A 343 35.04 -5.89 -22.45
C GLU A 343 35.49 -4.53 -23.03
N ALA A 344 35.34 -3.41 -22.28
CA ALA A 344 35.65 -2.07 -22.80
C ALA A 344 36.90 -1.40 -22.22
N GLU A 345 37.43 -1.77 -21.04
CA GLU A 345 38.72 -1.23 -20.55
C GLU A 345 39.54 -2.28 -19.79
N ALA A 346 40.28 -3.08 -20.55
CA ALA A 346 41.61 -3.50 -20.16
C ALA A 346 42.59 -2.99 -21.22
N ASP A 347 43.32 -1.95 -20.84
CA ASP A 347 44.72 -1.63 -21.19
C ASP A 347 44.92 -0.23 -21.82
N ALA A 348 45.11 0.77 -20.94
CA ALA A 348 45.77 2.03 -21.27
C ALA A 348 46.77 2.37 -20.15
N PRO A 349 48.10 2.40 -20.41
CA PRO A 349 49.10 2.73 -19.40
C PRO A 349 49.49 4.22 -19.40
N GLN A 350 49.78 4.75 -18.22
CA GLN A 350 50.34 6.09 -17.96
C GLN A 350 51.87 6.08 -17.77
N ALA A 351 52.45 7.26 -18.04
CA ALA A 351 53.57 7.97 -17.37
C ALA A 351 55.01 7.90 -17.98
N PRO A 352 55.92 8.88 -17.71
CA PRO A 352 55.79 10.14 -16.96
C PRO A 352 56.35 11.45 -17.63
N GLU A 353 55.99 12.57 -16.97
CA GLU A 353 56.46 13.98 -16.86
C GLU A 353 57.77 14.50 -17.51
N ARG A 354 57.79 15.78 -17.97
CA ARG A 354 58.35 16.98 -17.27
C ARG A 354 58.26 18.31 -18.09
N SER A 355 57.98 19.44 -17.39
CA SER A 355 58.40 20.87 -17.55
C SER A 355 58.58 21.47 -18.97
N GLU A 356 58.17 22.69 -19.35
CA GLU A 356 58.03 24.00 -18.69
C GLU A 356 57.37 24.96 -19.74
N GLU A 357 56.57 25.94 -19.31
CA GLU A 357 56.25 27.15 -20.07
C GLU A 357 57.08 28.31 -19.49
N ALA A 358 57.73 29.12 -20.34
CA ALA A 358 57.65 30.59 -20.38
C ALA A 358 58.77 31.24 -21.23
N ASP A 359 58.31 32.19 -22.05
CA ASP A 359 58.88 33.50 -22.40
C ASP A 359 59.99 33.75 -23.46
N GLU A 360 59.58 34.71 -24.32
CA GLU A 360 60.30 35.85 -24.92
C GLU A 360 61.07 35.78 -26.26
N GLU A 361 60.55 36.63 -27.17
CA GLU A 361 61.18 37.61 -28.07
C GLU A 361 61.91 37.25 -29.38
N GLU A 362 61.42 37.97 -30.40
CA GLU A 362 62.06 38.67 -31.52
C GLU A 362 62.85 37.97 -32.65
N ASP A 363 62.50 38.49 -33.83
CA ASP A 363 63.37 38.85 -34.94
C ASP A 363 63.65 37.85 -36.10
N ASP A 364 62.90 38.13 -37.17
CA ASP A 364 63.42 38.73 -38.41
C ASP A 364 63.69 37.83 -39.63
N LYS A 365 63.26 38.41 -40.76
CA LYS A 365 63.74 38.24 -42.14
C LYS A 365 63.48 36.94 -42.93
N LYS A 366 62.64 37.19 -43.95
CA LYS A 366 62.95 37.15 -45.39
C LYS A 366 62.75 35.83 -46.16
N ASN A 367 61.65 35.89 -46.93
CA ASN A 367 61.64 36.06 -48.39
C ASN A 367 61.78 34.84 -49.32
N LYS A 368 60.95 34.95 -50.37
CA LYS A 368 61.03 34.39 -51.73
C LYS A 368 60.49 32.97 -52.02
N LYS A 369 59.47 32.99 -52.91
CA LYS A 369 59.41 32.36 -54.25
C LYS A 369 60.01 30.95 -54.35
N ASP A 370 59.33 29.95 -54.92
CA ASP A 370 58.83 29.99 -56.29
C ASP A 370 57.94 28.78 -56.62
N LYS A 371 57.28 28.89 -57.76
CA LYS A 371 56.46 27.90 -58.47
C LYS A 371 57.16 26.54 -58.65
N SER A 372 56.40 25.45 -58.64
CA SER A 372 56.24 24.59 -59.84
C SER A 372 55.36 23.34 -59.59
N LYS A 373 54.54 23.06 -60.60
CA LYS A 373 53.75 21.83 -60.79
C LYS A 373 54.65 20.66 -61.20
N LYS A 374 54.46 19.45 -60.64
CA LYS A 374 54.31 18.20 -61.43
C LYS A 374 53.86 17.00 -60.58
N LYS A 375 52.90 16.25 -61.15
CA LYS A 375 52.36 14.94 -60.74
C LYS A 375 53.45 13.85 -60.66
N VAL A 376 53.21 12.78 -59.89
CA VAL A 376 53.20 11.35 -60.32
C VAL A 376 53.18 10.38 -59.11
N ASP A 377 52.16 9.52 -59.11
CA ASP A 377 51.91 8.18 -58.51
C ASP A 377 52.17 7.83 -57.01
N PRO A 378 51.20 7.16 -56.34
CA PRO A 378 51.37 6.65 -54.98
C PRO A 378 52.12 5.30 -55.00
N LYS A 379 53.23 5.21 -54.27
CA LYS A 379 53.95 3.96 -54.02
C LYS A 379 53.17 3.07 -53.03
N LYS A 380 53.03 1.80 -53.41
CA LYS A 380 52.52 0.65 -52.65
C LYS A 380 53.11 0.56 -51.24
N GLU A 381 52.24 0.55 -50.21
CA GLU A 381 52.53 -0.07 -48.92
C GLU A 381 52.02 -1.53 -48.89
N LYS A 382 52.85 -2.43 -48.38
CA LYS A 382 52.57 -3.87 -48.28
C LYS A 382 51.48 -4.12 -47.23
N LYS A 383 50.35 -4.71 -47.66
CA LYS A 383 49.36 -5.32 -46.75
C LYS A 383 49.98 -6.56 -46.07
N GLY A 384 50.34 -6.45 -44.80
CA GLY A 384 50.51 -7.62 -43.92
C GLY A 384 49.16 -7.94 -43.28
N GLY A 385 48.53 -9.05 -43.69
CA GLY A 385 47.33 -9.55 -43.00
C GLY A 385 47.66 -10.04 -41.58
N PRO A 386 46.67 -10.10 -40.66
CA PRO A 386 46.91 -10.48 -39.28
C PRO A 386 47.53 -11.87 -39.19
N GLY A 387 48.56 -12.02 -38.35
CA GLY A 387 49.31 -13.26 -38.20
C GLY A 387 48.42 -14.42 -37.77
N LYS A 388 48.73 -15.65 -38.24
CA LYS A 388 47.93 -16.88 -38.03
C LYS A 388 47.51 -17.12 -36.56
N LYS A 389 48.29 -16.66 -35.58
CA LYS A 389 47.96 -16.77 -34.15
C LYS A 389 46.82 -15.84 -33.72
N ALA A 390 46.75 -14.63 -34.26
CA ALA A 390 45.67 -13.68 -33.96
C ALA A 390 44.33 -14.14 -34.55
N LEU A 391 44.35 -14.69 -35.77
CA LEU A 391 43.18 -15.31 -36.40
C LEU A 391 42.67 -16.52 -35.64
N ALA A 392 43.57 -17.38 -35.11
CA ALA A 392 43.18 -18.53 -34.30
C ALA A 392 42.57 -18.12 -32.95
N ALA A 393 43.15 -17.12 -32.28
CA ALA A 393 42.60 -16.60 -31.02
C ALA A 393 41.21 -15.99 -31.20
N MET A 394 40.99 -15.23 -32.30
CA MET A 394 39.70 -14.62 -32.60
C MET A 394 38.63 -15.66 -32.98
N GLN A 395 39.02 -16.76 -33.62
CA GLN A 395 38.11 -17.88 -33.91
C GLN A 395 37.72 -18.65 -32.64
N GLU A 396 38.63 -18.77 -31.67
CA GLU A 396 38.36 -19.42 -30.39
C GLU A 396 37.42 -18.57 -29.51
N THR A 397 37.61 -17.24 -29.47
CA THR A 397 36.71 -16.33 -28.74
C THR A 397 35.30 -16.33 -29.33
N LEU A 398 35.17 -16.25 -30.66
CA LEU A 398 33.87 -16.33 -31.34
C LEU A 398 33.15 -17.66 -31.09
N ARG A 399 33.89 -18.75 -30.92
CA ARG A 399 33.30 -20.06 -30.60
C ARG A 399 32.77 -20.10 -29.16
N LYS A 400 33.52 -19.55 -28.21
CA LYS A 400 33.08 -19.47 -26.80
C LYS A 400 31.84 -18.59 -26.64
N ILE A 401 31.79 -17.45 -27.34
CA ILE A 401 30.61 -16.57 -27.35
C ILE A 401 29.39 -17.32 -27.89
N LYS A 402 29.53 -18.03 -29.02
CA LYS A 402 28.42 -18.81 -29.59
C LYS A 402 27.95 -19.95 -28.67
N GLU A 403 28.88 -20.65 -28.01
CA GLU A 403 28.53 -21.72 -27.06
C GLU A 403 27.84 -21.16 -25.81
N GLU A 404 28.19 -19.95 -25.38
CA GLU A 404 27.56 -19.25 -24.26
C GLU A 404 26.16 -18.70 -24.61
N GLU A 405 26.00 -18.09 -25.79
CA GLU A 405 24.68 -17.66 -26.31
C GLU A 405 23.72 -18.85 -26.45
N GLU A 406 24.19 -19.99 -26.96
CA GLU A 406 23.37 -21.18 -27.10
C GLU A 406 22.97 -21.77 -25.75
N ARG A 407 23.84 -21.69 -24.73
CA ARG A 407 23.53 -22.11 -23.36
C ARG A 407 22.46 -21.21 -22.73
N ILE A 408 22.59 -19.89 -22.87
CA ILE A 408 21.61 -18.92 -22.36
C ILE A 408 20.24 -19.15 -23.02
N ARG A 409 20.21 -19.36 -24.34
CA ARG A 409 18.97 -19.64 -25.06
C ARG A 409 18.28 -20.91 -24.56
N ARG A 410 19.04 -21.97 -24.27
CA ARG A 410 18.48 -23.23 -23.70
C ARG A 410 17.93 -23.02 -22.30
N GLU A 411 18.59 -22.23 -21.46
CA GLU A 411 18.11 -21.89 -20.11
C GLU A 411 16.83 -21.04 -20.15
N GLU A 412 16.74 -20.08 -21.08
CA GLU A 412 15.52 -19.27 -21.29
C GLU A 412 14.35 -20.13 -21.79
N GLU A 413 14.58 -21.01 -22.77
CA GLU A 413 13.55 -21.94 -23.27
C GLU A 413 13.09 -22.93 -22.17
N GLU A 414 13.97 -23.37 -21.28
CA GLU A 414 13.60 -24.25 -20.15
C GLU A 414 12.81 -23.49 -19.07
N ALA A 415 13.19 -22.24 -18.78
CA ALA A 415 12.47 -21.39 -17.85
C ALA A 415 11.06 -21.04 -18.36
N GLU A 416 10.91 -20.77 -19.65
CA GLU A 416 9.61 -20.51 -20.29
C GLU A 416 8.71 -21.74 -20.25
N ARG A 417 9.25 -22.94 -20.51
CA ARG A 417 8.50 -24.20 -20.37
C ARG A 417 8.02 -24.45 -18.94
N LYS A 418 8.87 -24.20 -17.94
CA LYS A 418 8.50 -24.33 -16.51
C LYS A 418 7.41 -23.34 -16.12
N ALA A 419 7.51 -22.08 -16.56
CA ALA A 419 6.50 -21.06 -16.30
C ALA A 419 5.14 -21.44 -16.93
N ALA A 420 5.15 -21.91 -18.18
CA ALA A 420 3.94 -22.38 -18.86
C ALA A 420 3.30 -23.60 -18.17
N GLU A 421 4.12 -24.53 -17.64
CA GLU A 421 3.63 -25.68 -16.89
C GLU A 421 3.01 -25.27 -15.55
N GLU A 422 3.64 -24.36 -14.80
CA GLU A 422 3.09 -23.81 -13.56
C GLU A 422 1.76 -23.08 -13.78
N GLU A 423 1.65 -22.31 -14.87
CA GLU A 423 0.42 -21.61 -15.23
C GLU A 423 -0.71 -22.60 -15.55
N ARG A 424 -0.44 -23.65 -16.34
CA ARG A 424 -1.42 -24.72 -16.61
C ARG A 424 -1.88 -25.44 -15.34
N ILE A 425 -0.96 -25.72 -14.41
CA ILE A 425 -1.31 -26.34 -13.12
C ILE A 425 -2.23 -25.42 -12.32
N ARG A 426 -1.94 -24.12 -12.30
CA ARG A 426 -2.75 -23.11 -11.61
C ARG A 426 -4.17 -23.02 -12.20
N GLU A 427 -4.29 -22.93 -13.52
CA GLU A 427 -5.59 -22.91 -14.20
C GLU A 427 -6.41 -24.18 -13.91
N GLU A 428 -5.76 -25.35 -13.89
CA GLU A 428 -6.44 -26.61 -13.55
C GLU A 428 -6.92 -26.64 -12.09
N GLN A 429 -6.14 -26.08 -11.16
CA GLN A 429 -6.55 -25.95 -9.76
C GLN A 429 -7.74 -25.00 -9.60
N GLU A 430 -7.73 -23.86 -10.29
CA GLU A 430 -8.82 -22.89 -10.28
C GLU A 430 -10.11 -23.51 -10.87
N ARG A 431 -10.02 -24.26 -11.98
CA ARG A 431 -11.16 -24.99 -12.55
C ARG A 431 -11.73 -26.03 -11.59
N LYS A 432 -10.87 -26.85 -10.97
CA LYS A 432 -11.28 -27.84 -9.95
C LYS A 432 -11.90 -27.19 -8.71
N GLU A 433 -11.50 -25.97 -8.36
CA GLU A 433 -12.11 -25.23 -7.26
C GLU A 433 -13.50 -24.68 -7.65
N GLN A 434 -13.64 -24.14 -8.87
CA GLN A 434 -14.93 -23.71 -9.41
C GLN A 434 -15.94 -24.84 -9.48
N GLU A 435 -15.57 -26.00 -10.04
CA GLU A 435 -16.42 -27.20 -10.07
C GLU A 435 -16.85 -27.64 -8.67
N ARG A 436 -15.94 -27.62 -7.68
CA ARG A 436 -16.28 -27.93 -6.27
C ARG A 436 -17.25 -26.92 -5.66
N ARG A 437 -17.13 -25.63 -6.01
CA ARG A 437 -18.05 -24.58 -5.54
C ARG A 437 -19.44 -24.76 -6.17
N GLU A 438 -19.52 -25.10 -7.45
CA GLU A 438 -20.80 -25.36 -8.13
C GLU A 438 -21.48 -26.62 -7.59
N LEU A 439 -20.74 -27.70 -7.37
CA LEU A 439 -21.25 -28.93 -6.76
C LEU A 439 -21.79 -28.67 -5.35
N ARG A 440 -21.11 -27.84 -4.55
CA ARG A 440 -21.61 -27.42 -3.22
C ARG A 440 -22.92 -26.64 -3.33
N LYS A 441 -23.03 -25.71 -4.29
CA LYS A 441 -24.26 -24.95 -4.54
C LYS A 441 -25.42 -25.87 -4.95
N GLN A 442 -25.16 -26.85 -5.83
CA GLN A 442 -26.16 -27.85 -6.23
C GLN A 442 -26.61 -28.70 -5.03
N ARG A 443 -25.69 -29.24 -4.25
CA ARG A 443 -26.02 -30.03 -3.04
C ARG A 443 -26.80 -29.22 -2.01
N GLU A 444 -26.49 -27.94 -1.82
CA GLU A 444 -27.29 -27.07 -0.95
C GLU A 444 -28.69 -26.80 -1.50
N LYS A 445 -28.83 -26.64 -2.82
CA LYS A 445 -30.12 -26.48 -3.48
C LYS A 445 -30.98 -27.73 -3.33
N GLU A 446 -30.43 -28.90 -3.61
CA GLU A 446 -31.08 -30.20 -3.42
C GLU A 446 -31.45 -30.43 -1.94
N LYS A 447 -30.56 -30.10 -1.00
CA LYS A 447 -30.85 -30.21 0.44
C LYS A 447 -32.00 -29.29 0.83
N LYS A 448 -32.06 -28.06 0.31
CA LYS A 448 -33.17 -27.13 0.54
C LYS A 448 -34.47 -27.64 -0.06
N GLU A 449 -34.45 -28.20 -1.26
CA GLU A 449 -35.62 -28.79 -1.91
C GLU A 449 -36.13 -30.03 -1.15
N ARG A 450 -35.22 -30.92 -0.72
CA ARG A 450 -35.55 -32.06 0.14
C ARG A 450 -36.16 -31.62 1.47
N LEU A 451 -35.58 -30.62 2.14
CA LEU A 451 -36.13 -30.08 3.39
C LEU A 451 -37.50 -29.40 3.20
N LYS A 452 -37.76 -28.81 2.02
CA LYS A 452 -39.09 -28.31 1.65
C LYS A 452 -40.08 -29.46 1.44
N ALA A 453 -39.68 -30.53 0.75
CA ALA A 453 -40.51 -31.72 0.52
C ALA A 453 -40.81 -32.48 1.82
N GLU A 454 -39.84 -32.55 2.74
CA GLU A 454 -40.03 -33.12 4.10
C GLU A 454 -40.86 -32.21 5.03
N GLY A 455 -41.38 -31.07 4.56
CA GLY A 455 -42.21 -30.14 5.35
C GLY A 455 -41.45 -29.38 6.44
N LYS A 456 -40.12 -29.50 6.54
CA LYS A 456 -39.30 -28.86 7.57
C LYS A 456 -38.97 -27.39 7.28
N PHE A 457 -39.29 -26.92 6.08
CA PHE A 457 -39.10 -25.53 5.63
C PHE A 457 -40.44 -24.80 5.42
N LEU A 458 -41.29 -24.79 6.44
CA LEU A 458 -42.50 -23.95 6.45
C LEU A 458 -42.11 -22.48 6.57
N THR A 459 -42.63 -21.65 5.67
CA THR A 459 -42.57 -20.19 5.83
C THR A 459 -43.29 -19.77 7.13
N PRO A 460 -42.98 -18.61 7.74
CA PRO A 460 -43.64 -18.16 8.97
C PRO A 460 -45.17 -18.17 8.87
N LYS A 461 -45.71 -17.82 7.70
CA LYS A 461 -47.16 -17.84 7.40
C LYS A 461 -47.72 -19.27 7.40
N GLN A 462 -47.00 -20.22 6.80
CA GLN A 462 -47.41 -21.63 6.78
C GLN A 462 -47.30 -22.30 8.16
N ARG A 463 -46.28 -21.96 8.97
CA ARG A 463 -46.21 -22.40 10.38
C ARG A 463 -47.39 -21.89 11.20
N ALA A 464 -47.74 -20.61 11.04
CA ALA A 464 -48.88 -20.03 11.73
C ALA A 464 -50.21 -20.68 11.31
N GLN A 465 -50.37 -21.01 10.03
CA GLN A 465 -51.57 -21.69 9.53
C GLN A 465 -51.66 -23.13 10.03
N GLN A 466 -50.54 -23.86 10.06
CA GLN A 466 -50.49 -25.23 10.58
C GLN A 466 -50.74 -25.28 12.09
N ALA A 467 -50.18 -24.33 12.85
CA ALA A 467 -50.43 -24.19 14.28
C ALA A 467 -51.90 -23.87 14.58
N ARG A 468 -52.53 -23.00 13.78
CA ARG A 468 -53.97 -22.73 13.88
C ARG A 468 -54.80 -23.98 13.59
N SER A 469 -54.51 -24.71 12.51
CA SER A 469 -55.24 -25.94 12.20
C SER A 469 -55.06 -27.04 13.25
N GLN A 470 -53.88 -27.13 13.87
CA GLN A 470 -53.64 -28.08 14.97
C GLN A 470 -54.40 -27.67 16.23
N ALA A 471 -54.39 -26.39 16.60
CA ALA A 471 -55.16 -25.89 17.75
C ALA A 471 -56.67 -26.13 17.56
N SER A 472 -57.20 -25.91 16.35
CA SER A 472 -58.61 -26.19 16.03
C SER A 472 -58.95 -27.68 16.14
N LEU A 473 -58.04 -28.58 15.77
CA LEU A 473 -58.22 -30.02 15.90
C LEU A 473 -58.15 -30.49 17.36
N GLU A 474 -57.29 -29.87 18.16
CA GLU A 474 -57.12 -30.17 19.58
C GLU A 474 -58.35 -29.74 20.39
N GLU A 475 -58.94 -28.59 20.06
CA GLU A 475 -60.21 -28.07 20.62
C GLU A 475 -61.41 -28.96 20.24
N LEU A 476 -61.36 -29.63 19.08
CA LEU A 476 -62.37 -30.60 18.64
C LEU A 476 -62.21 -31.99 19.29
N MET A 477 -61.00 -32.36 19.72
CA MET A 477 -60.71 -33.65 20.35
C MET A 477 -60.89 -33.65 21.87
N TYR A 478 -60.85 -32.49 22.51
CA TYR A 478 -61.10 -32.31 23.95
C TYR A 478 -62.11 -31.17 24.18
N PRO A 479 -63.41 -31.43 24.01
CA PRO A 479 -64.46 -30.45 24.26
C PRO A 479 -64.62 -30.09 25.75
#